data_AF-A0AAP5C3A0-F1
#
_entry.id   AF-A0AAP5C3A0-F1
#
_cell.length_a   1.000
_cell.length_b   1.000
_cell.length_c   1.000
_cell.angle_alpha   90.00
_cell.angle_beta   90.00
_cell.angle_gamma   90.00
#
_symmetry.space_group_name_H-M   'P 1'
#
loop_
_entity.id
_entity.type
_entity.pdbx_description
1 polymer ?
#
loop_
_entity_poly.entity_id
_entity_poly.type
_entity_poly.pdbx_seq_one_letter_code
_entity_poly.pdbx_strand_id
1 'polypeptide(L)'
;MERAEEFALSQPQESGRPEATRRPASPLVDPSLVPLLTKSPTLRAGLAQADHDNLGVEWGPAGGGTYLVPGVKIVIDENAIGQGSRIARSLSHEVGHHLFTEQPDRTSKQSYVNTSLRGEAAATLSNAQVQREITAAGGPNIGVSGTGDRPQQYGAIAAKLEAGQINRNQALSQIAEVFKTEAPSVGPHATYELYYGAHYDQHIAPTQRRRRPEPEFDAERTSAAERDAVVADDSLSVQRTASSVAELGNADRSLYMQIRAGVGRLDAESGKQWDESSQRMSASLLVLAKEQGLSRVDHVVLNNPTESLARGEKVFIVEGALDDPAQRRGTMNTMDALRAPEAESLHRAEALAENLEQQPAQQVHAQDGPSFSR
;
A
#
# COMPACT_ATOMS: atom_id res chain seq x y z
N MET A 1 -26.80 14.33 -76.13
CA MET A 1 -25.96 13.23 -75.63
C MET A 1 -24.58 13.80 -75.39
N GLU A 2 -24.39 14.57 -74.32
CA GLU A 2 -24.12 14.08 -72.95
C GLU A 2 -22.90 13.15 -72.89
N ARG A 3 -21.79 13.64 -72.33
CA ARG A 3 -21.31 13.16 -71.03
C ARG A 3 -20.19 14.04 -70.48
N ALA A 4 -20.38 14.37 -69.22
CA ALA A 4 -19.50 15.16 -68.37
C ALA A 4 -18.27 14.37 -67.92
N GLU A 5 -17.23 15.10 -67.60
CA GLU A 5 -16.02 14.68 -66.89
C GLU A 5 -16.38 14.25 -65.46
N GLU A 6 -15.84 13.12 -64.99
CA GLU A 6 -15.89 12.73 -63.58
C GLU A 6 -14.51 12.24 -63.13
N PHE A 7 -13.84 13.09 -62.35
CA PHE A 7 -12.69 12.78 -61.51
C PHE A 7 -13.19 12.02 -60.27
N ALA A 8 -12.69 10.81 -60.02
CA ALA A 8 -12.88 10.12 -58.74
C ALA A 8 -11.59 9.41 -58.28
N LEU A 9 -10.88 10.14 -57.43
CA LEU A 9 -9.97 9.78 -56.35
C LEU A 9 -9.72 8.28 -56.10
N SER A 10 -8.49 7.82 -56.35
CA SER A 10 -7.93 6.61 -55.73
C SER A 10 -7.56 6.90 -54.27
N GLN A 11 -8.04 6.06 -53.35
CA GLN A 11 -7.88 6.22 -51.91
C GLN A 11 -6.40 6.08 -51.47
N PRO A 12 -5.92 6.91 -50.52
CA PRO A 12 -4.58 6.76 -49.95
C PRO A 12 -4.52 5.54 -49.01
N GLN A 13 -3.36 4.89 -49.01
CA GLN A 13 -3.02 3.80 -48.10
C GLN A 13 -3.33 4.15 -46.63
N GLU A 14 -4.01 3.24 -45.93
CA GLU A 14 -4.11 3.26 -44.47
C GLU A 14 -2.70 3.23 -43.87
N SER A 15 -2.22 4.42 -43.51
CA SER A 15 -1.15 4.63 -42.56
C SER A 15 -1.45 3.84 -41.27
N GLY A 16 -0.47 3.04 -40.84
CA GLY A 16 -0.56 2.14 -39.71
C GLY A 16 -1.26 2.74 -38.49
N ARG A 17 -2.23 1.97 -37.96
CA ARG A 17 -2.75 2.18 -36.61
C ARG A 17 -1.57 2.21 -35.64
N PRO A 18 -1.53 3.14 -34.66
CA PRO A 18 -0.55 3.05 -33.60
C PRO A 18 -0.71 1.71 -32.91
N GLU A 19 0.36 0.91 -32.95
CA GLU A 19 0.43 -0.36 -32.25
C GLU A 19 0.13 -0.07 -30.77
N ALA A 20 -0.99 -0.59 -30.26
CA ALA A 20 -1.31 -0.47 -28.85
C ALA A 20 -0.13 -1.07 -28.08
N THR A 21 0.60 -0.23 -27.35
CA THR A 21 1.78 -0.64 -26.58
C THR A 21 1.37 -1.76 -25.64
N ARG A 22 1.76 -2.99 -26.00
CA ARG A 22 1.44 -4.18 -25.23
C ARG A 22 2.04 -4.02 -23.84
N ARG A 23 1.24 -4.24 -22.79
CA ARG A 23 1.68 -4.24 -21.40
C ARG A 23 2.96 -5.08 -21.24
N PRO A 24 4.05 -4.53 -20.70
CA PRO A 24 5.27 -5.29 -20.42
C PRO A 24 4.99 -6.40 -19.42
N ALA A 25 5.62 -7.57 -19.57
CA ALA A 25 5.40 -8.73 -18.70
C ALA A 25 5.79 -8.46 -17.23
N SER A 26 6.73 -7.56 -16.98
CA SER A 26 7.19 -7.13 -15.66
C SER A 26 7.66 -5.67 -15.74
N PRO A 27 7.66 -4.92 -14.62
CA PRO A 27 8.27 -3.59 -14.55
C PRO A 27 9.70 -3.54 -15.09
N LEU A 28 10.50 -4.59 -14.89
CA LEU A 28 11.91 -4.62 -15.27
C LEU A 28 12.15 -4.61 -16.79
N VAL A 29 11.16 -5.04 -17.56
CA VAL A 29 11.21 -5.08 -19.03
C VAL A 29 10.41 -3.96 -19.68
N ASP A 30 9.93 -2.98 -18.89
CA ASP A 30 9.27 -1.80 -19.44
C ASP A 30 10.26 -1.00 -20.31
N PRO A 31 9.93 -0.75 -21.61
CA PRO A 31 10.85 -0.09 -22.53
C PRO A 31 11.23 1.33 -22.09
N SER A 32 10.40 1.99 -21.28
CA SER A 32 10.71 3.31 -20.72
C SER A 32 11.68 3.24 -19.53
N LEU A 33 11.75 2.11 -18.82
CA LEU A 33 12.68 1.90 -17.69
C LEU A 33 14.06 1.44 -18.15
N VAL A 34 14.14 0.55 -19.16
CA VAL A 34 15.40 -0.09 -19.59
C VAL A 34 16.56 0.90 -19.81
N PRO A 35 16.38 2.05 -20.48
CA PRO A 35 17.45 3.04 -20.65
C PRO A 35 17.93 3.70 -19.35
N LEU A 36 17.12 3.68 -18.29
CA LEU A 36 17.46 4.24 -16.98
C LEU A 36 18.28 3.26 -16.14
N LEU A 37 18.05 1.95 -16.29
CA LEU A 37 18.82 0.92 -15.59
C LEU A 37 20.31 1.03 -15.92
N THR A 38 20.67 1.28 -17.17
CA THR A 38 22.09 1.44 -17.59
C THR A 38 22.75 2.68 -17.01
N LYS A 39 21.97 3.66 -16.54
CA LYS A 39 22.43 4.94 -16.01
C LYS A 39 22.64 4.96 -14.50
N SER A 40 22.19 3.93 -13.78
CA SER A 40 22.35 3.84 -12.33
C SER A 40 22.99 2.51 -11.91
N PRO A 41 24.29 2.51 -11.53
CA PRO A 41 24.89 1.33 -10.91
C PRO A 41 24.22 0.95 -9.59
N THR A 42 23.75 1.92 -8.80
CA THR A 42 23.06 1.63 -7.52
C THR A 42 21.76 0.86 -7.73
N LEU A 43 20.90 1.31 -8.65
CA LEU A 43 19.64 0.63 -8.95
C LEU A 43 19.90 -0.78 -9.49
N ARG A 44 20.86 -0.94 -10.40
CA ARG A 44 21.23 -2.26 -10.93
C ARG A 44 21.73 -3.21 -9.85
N ALA A 45 22.61 -2.74 -8.97
CA ALA A 45 23.16 -3.57 -7.90
C ALA A 45 22.06 -4.01 -6.92
N GLY A 46 21.16 -3.10 -6.55
CA GLY A 46 20.07 -3.45 -5.64
C GLY A 46 19.01 -4.37 -6.27
N LEU A 47 18.72 -4.22 -7.57
CA LEU A 47 17.89 -5.17 -8.30
C LEU A 47 18.55 -6.55 -8.44
N ALA A 48 19.86 -6.60 -8.67
CA ALA A 48 20.61 -7.85 -8.69
C ALA A 48 20.60 -8.55 -7.32
N GLN A 49 20.65 -7.78 -6.22
CA GLN A 49 20.50 -8.34 -4.88
C GLN A 49 19.08 -8.84 -4.62
N ALA A 50 18.05 -8.10 -5.03
CA ALA A 50 16.67 -8.56 -4.93
C ALA A 50 16.44 -9.88 -5.70
N ASP A 51 16.98 -9.98 -6.92
CA ASP A 51 16.96 -11.22 -7.72
C ASP A 51 17.72 -12.36 -7.03
N HIS A 52 18.91 -12.09 -6.49
CA HIS A 52 19.68 -13.07 -5.71
C HIS A 52 18.91 -13.61 -4.50
N ASP A 53 18.15 -12.73 -3.85
CA ASP A 53 17.31 -13.05 -2.69
C ASP A 53 15.94 -13.64 -3.10
N ASN A 54 15.72 -13.90 -4.39
CA ASN A 54 14.49 -14.43 -5.00
C ASN A 54 13.24 -13.54 -4.82
N LEU A 55 13.43 -12.21 -4.78
CA LEU A 55 12.31 -11.28 -4.79
C LEU A 55 11.81 -11.07 -6.22
N GLY A 56 10.53 -11.37 -6.46
CA GLY A 56 9.88 -11.02 -7.72
C GLY A 56 9.76 -9.50 -7.89
N VAL A 57 9.79 -9.00 -9.13
CA VAL A 57 9.40 -7.61 -9.45
C VAL A 57 8.20 -7.65 -10.39
N GLU A 58 7.05 -7.26 -9.86
CA GLU A 58 5.75 -7.50 -10.48
C GLU A 58 4.93 -6.22 -10.61
N TRP A 59 4.02 -6.21 -11.57
CA TRP A 59 2.98 -5.19 -11.62
C TRP A 59 1.90 -5.49 -10.58
N GLY A 60 1.55 -4.49 -9.77
CA GLY A 60 0.34 -4.48 -8.96
C GLY A 60 -0.86 -3.92 -9.74
N PRO A 61 -2.07 -3.99 -9.19
CA PRO A 61 -3.24 -3.40 -9.81
C PRO A 61 -3.07 -1.88 -9.96
N ALA A 62 -3.64 -1.32 -11.03
CA ALA A 62 -3.66 0.12 -11.26
C ALA A 62 -4.25 0.88 -10.04
N GLY A 63 -3.48 1.82 -9.50
CA GLY A 63 -3.85 2.60 -8.30
C GLY A 63 -3.55 1.90 -6.98
N GLY A 64 -3.13 0.62 -6.99
CA GLY A 64 -2.76 -0.13 -5.80
C GLY A 64 -1.49 0.35 -5.09
N GLY A 65 -0.81 1.35 -5.65
CA GLY A 65 0.43 1.89 -5.11
C GLY A 65 1.65 1.01 -5.42
N THR A 66 2.78 1.43 -4.87
CA THR A 66 4.07 0.72 -4.94
C THR A 66 4.44 0.31 -3.52
N TYR A 67 4.92 -0.93 -3.34
CA TYR A 67 5.34 -1.42 -2.04
C TYR A 67 6.22 -2.68 -2.16
N LEU A 68 7.02 -2.92 -1.14
CA LEU A 68 7.74 -4.15 -0.89
C LEU A 68 6.90 -5.12 -0.03
N VAL A 69 6.81 -6.38 -0.46
CA VAL A 69 6.42 -7.52 0.38
C VAL A 69 7.72 -8.20 0.83
N PRO A 70 8.12 -8.08 2.11
CA PRO A 70 9.42 -8.56 2.57
C PRO A 70 9.67 -10.04 2.23
N GLY A 71 10.81 -10.32 1.59
CA GLY A 71 11.23 -11.68 1.22
C GLY A 71 10.43 -12.34 0.10
N VAL A 72 9.49 -11.62 -0.54
CA VAL A 72 8.63 -12.20 -1.59
C VAL A 72 8.75 -11.42 -2.89
N LYS A 73 8.41 -10.12 -2.88
CA LYS A 73 8.34 -9.33 -4.11
C LYS A 73 8.29 -7.83 -3.89
N ILE A 74 8.72 -7.10 -4.91
CA ILE A 74 8.46 -5.67 -5.11
C ILE A 74 7.29 -5.52 -6.07
N VAL A 75 6.29 -4.74 -5.67
CA VAL A 75 5.10 -4.46 -6.47
C VAL A 75 5.15 -3.02 -6.96
N ILE A 76 5.04 -2.83 -8.27
CA ILE A 76 4.97 -1.52 -8.92
C ILE A 76 3.54 -1.28 -9.44
N ASP A 77 2.98 -0.11 -9.16
CA ASP A 77 1.65 0.30 -9.66
C ASP A 77 1.60 0.22 -11.20
N GLU A 78 0.63 -0.51 -11.75
CA GLU A 78 0.41 -0.63 -13.20
C GLU A 78 0.17 0.73 -13.88
N ASN A 79 -0.31 1.75 -13.16
CA ASN A 79 -0.40 3.11 -13.69
C ASN A 79 0.97 3.74 -13.99
N ALA A 80 2.08 3.08 -13.66
CA ALA A 80 3.42 3.51 -14.02
C ALA A 80 3.91 2.93 -15.36
N ILE A 81 3.16 2.06 -16.04
CA ILE A 81 3.54 1.53 -17.37
C ILE A 81 3.87 2.68 -18.33
N GLY A 82 5.01 2.57 -19.01
CA GLY A 82 5.51 3.58 -19.93
C GLY A 82 6.05 4.85 -19.25
N GLN A 83 6.06 4.92 -17.90
CA GLN A 83 6.57 6.05 -17.13
C GLN A 83 7.88 5.67 -16.42
N GLY A 84 8.94 5.46 -17.21
CA GLY A 84 10.24 4.98 -16.73
C GLY A 84 10.79 5.71 -15.52
N SER A 85 10.66 7.04 -15.48
CA SER A 85 11.05 7.84 -14.31
C SER A 85 10.27 7.49 -13.05
N ARG A 86 8.95 7.28 -13.17
CA ARG A 86 8.09 6.86 -12.04
C ARG A 86 8.46 5.46 -11.58
N ILE A 87 8.66 4.52 -12.50
CA ILE A 87 9.07 3.14 -12.20
C ILE A 87 10.44 3.14 -11.50
N ALA A 88 11.44 3.86 -12.04
CA ALA A 88 12.78 3.93 -11.47
C ALA A 88 12.78 4.54 -10.07
N ARG A 89 12.02 5.62 -9.84
CA ARG A 89 11.84 6.23 -8.51
C ARG A 89 11.26 5.23 -7.53
N SER A 90 10.16 4.58 -7.88
CA SER A 90 9.50 3.55 -7.08
C SER A 90 10.45 2.38 -6.77
N LEU A 91 11.05 1.75 -7.79
CA LEU A 91 11.97 0.62 -7.60
C LEU A 91 13.16 0.99 -6.70
N SER A 92 13.74 2.17 -6.90
CA SER A 92 14.89 2.61 -6.09
C SER A 92 14.55 2.76 -4.60
N HIS A 93 13.30 3.14 -4.29
CA HIS A 93 12.80 3.23 -2.92
C HIS A 93 12.60 1.84 -2.31
N GLU A 94 11.85 0.96 -2.98
CA GLU A 94 11.57 -0.40 -2.49
C GLU A 94 12.82 -1.27 -2.35
N VAL A 95 13.76 -1.16 -3.29
CA VAL A 95 15.08 -1.79 -3.19
C VAL A 95 15.85 -1.27 -1.98
N GLY A 96 15.73 0.02 -1.66
CA GLY A 96 16.37 0.58 -0.47
C GLY A 96 15.79 0.03 0.84
N HIS A 97 14.49 -0.27 0.88
CA HIS A 97 13.90 -1.03 1.99
C HIS A 97 14.45 -2.45 2.05
N HIS A 98 14.53 -3.17 0.92
CA HIS A 98 15.05 -4.54 0.87
C HIS A 98 16.50 -4.64 1.36
N LEU A 99 17.34 -3.68 0.97
CA LEU A 99 18.75 -3.64 1.37
C LEU A 99 18.97 -3.17 2.82
N PHE A 100 17.93 -2.68 3.50
CA PHE A 100 18.02 -2.26 4.89
C PHE A 100 17.85 -3.45 5.83
N THR A 101 18.91 -3.80 6.56
CA THR A 101 19.00 -5.03 7.35
C THR A 101 18.96 -4.80 8.86
N GLU A 102 18.89 -3.55 9.33
CA GLU A 102 18.80 -3.28 10.77
C GLU A 102 17.44 -3.78 11.28
N GLN A 103 17.50 -4.66 12.26
CA GLN A 103 16.30 -5.21 12.89
C GLN A 103 15.63 -4.14 13.77
N PRO A 104 14.29 -4.02 13.75
CA PRO A 104 13.58 -3.07 14.60
C PRO A 104 13.97 -3.21 16.08
N ASP A 105 14.50 -2.15 16.69
CA ASP A 105 14.84 -2.16 18.11
C ASP A 105 13.56 -1.96 18.94
N ARG A 106 13.05 -3.07 19.48
CA ARG A 106 11.80 -3.07 20.26
C ARG A 106 12.03 -2.75 21.73
N THR A 107 13.24 -2.43 22.20
CA THR A 107 13.54 -2.25 23.64
C THR A 107 12.82 -1.06 24.28
N SER A 108 12.51 -0.02 23.49
CA SER A 108 11.74 1.14 23.92
C SER A 108 10.95 1.74 22.76
N LYS A 109 9.95 2.58 23.07
CA LYS A 109 9.17 3.31 22.05
C LYS A 109 10.10 4.13 21.15
N GLN A 110 11.02 4.88 21.76
CA GLN A 110 11.94 5.73 21.03
C GLN A 110 12.88 4.90 20.15
N SER A 111 13.40 3.79 20.67
CA SER A 111 14.26 2.89 19.88
C SER A 111 13.53 2.35 18.66
N TYR A 112 12.27 1.93 18.85
CA TYR A 112 11.47 1.37 17.77
C TYR A 112 11.16 2.40 16.68
N VAL A 113 10.76 3.60 17.09
CA VAL A 113 10.54 4.73 16.19
C VAL A 113 11.82 5.07 15.43
N ASN A 114 12.95 5.17 16.13
CA ASN A 114 14.24 5.49 15.52
C ASN A 114 14.66 4.46 14.47
N THR A 115 14.58 3.15 14.76
CA THR A 115 14.94 2.12 13.78
C THR A 115 13.97 2.08 12.60
N SER A 116 12.67 2.30 12.85
CA SER A 116 11.66 2.34 11.76
C SER A 116 11.91 3.51 10.80
N LEU A 117 12.19 4.70 11.35
CA LEU A 117 12.56 5.88 10.56
C LEU A 117 13.88 5.70 9.81
N ARG A 118 14.82 4.89 10.33
CA ARG A 118 16.05 4.54 9.60
C ARG A 118 15.77 3.65 8.37
N GLY A 119 14.73 2.82 8.41
CA GLY A 119 14.26 2.07 7.25
C GLY A 119 13.75 2.97 6.12
N GLU A 120 12.88 3.94 6.46
CA GLU A 120 12.42 4.98 5.53
C GLU A 120 13.58 5.81 4.97
N ALA A 121 14.54 6.13 5.85
CA ALA A 121 15.73 6.87 5.46
C ALA A 121 16.60 6.09 4.47
N ALA A 122 16.70 4.78 4.61
CA ALA A 122 17.47 3.94 3.69
C ALA A 122 16.83 3.85 2.30
N ALA A 123 15.50 3.69 2.25
CA ALA A 123 14.72 3.73 1.02
C ALA A 123 14.84 5.08 0.30
N THR A 124 14.70 6.17 1.05
CA THR A 124 14.83 7.54 0.55
C THR A 124 16.23 7.86 0.05
N LEU A 125 17.26 7.45 0.80
CA LEU A 125 18.65 7.62 0.40
C LEU A 125 18.96 6.86 -0.90
N SER A 126 18.49 5.62 -1.01
CA SER A 126 18.63 4.82 -2.23
C SER A 126 18.01 5.54 -3.43
N ASN A 127 16.78 6.04 -3.30
CA ASN A 127 16.14 6.83 -4.36
C ASN A 127 16.93 8.09 -4.72
N ALA A 128 17.42 8.85 -3.74
CA ALA A 128 18.22 10.04 -3.99
C ALA A 128 19.54 9.73 -4.74
N GLN A 129 20.22 8.65 -4.38
CA GLN A 129 21.44 8.21 -5.06
C GLN A 129 21.16 7.81 -6.52
N VAL A 130 20.11 7.01 -6.75
CA VAL A 130 19.69 6.60 -8.10
C VAL A 130 19.31 7.80 -8.95
N GLN A 131 18.58 8.77 -8.39
CA GLN A 131 18.21 10.00 -9.10
C GLN A 131 19.43 10.80 -9.53
N ARG A 132 20.42 10.93 -8.65
CA ARG A 132 21.67 11.65 -8.93
C ARG A 132 22.50 10.95 -9.99
N GLU A 133 22.65 9.63 -9.90
CA GLU A 133 23.35 8.81 -10.90
C GLU A 133 22.72 8.94 -12.29
N ILE A 134 21.39 8.78 -12.38
CA ILE A 134 20.67 8.91 -13.66
C ILE A 134 20.87 10.30 -14.25
N THR A 135 20.75 11.35 -13.43
CA THR A 135 20.93 12.74 -13.88
C THR A 135 22.36 13.00 -14.33
N ALA A 136 23.36 12.52 -13.57
CA ALA A 136 24.78 12.66 -13.92
C ALA A 136 25.14 11.92 -15.22
N ALA A 137 24.47 10.81 -15.52
CA ALA A 137 24.60 10.07 -16.77
C ALA A 137 23.73 10.64 -17.93
N GLY A 138 23.25 11.89 -17.80
CA GLY A 138 22.44 12.57 -18.82
C GLY A 138 21.03 12.00 -19.00
N GLY A 139 20.50 11.29 -18.01
CA GLY A 139 19.12 10.83 -17.97
C GLY A 139 18.15 11.88 -17.38
N PRO A 140 16.84 11.59 -17.38
CA PRO A 140 15.84 12.46 -16.79
C PRO A 140 15.97 12.51 -15.26
N ASN A 141 15.55 13.63 -14.67
CA ASN A 141 15.36 13.68 -13.22
C ASN A 141 14.14 12.83 -12.84
N ILE A 142 14.37 11.68 -12.20
CA ILE A 142 13.31 10.78 -11.76
C ILE A 142 12.60 11.26 -10.47
N GLY A 143 13.14 12.29 -9.81
CA GLY A 143 12.68 12.82 -8.54
C GLY A 143 13.03 11.93 -7.33
N VAL A 144 12.81 12.49 -6.14
CA VAL A 144 12.88 11.77 -4.87
C VAL A 144 11.49 11.81 -4.23
N SER A 145 11.00 10.67 -3.74
CA SER A 145 9.72 10.61 -3.02
C SER A 145 9.77 11.47 -1.75
N GLY A 146 8.68 12.19 -1.48
CA GLY A 146 8.57 13.12 -0.35
C GLY A 146 7.71 14.33 -0.69
N THR A 147 7.31 15.09 0.33
CA THR A 147 6.43 16.27 0.16
C THR A 147 7.14 17.58 0.48
N GLY A 148 6.68 18.68 -0.13
CA GLY A 148 7.24 20.02 0.11
C GLY A 148 8.68 20.15 -0.40
N ASP A 149 9.55 20.68 0.44
CA ASP A 149 10.99 20.91 0.17
C ASP A 149 11.89 19.72 0.58
N ARG A 150 11.30 18.64 1.11
CA ARG A 150 12.05 17.47 1.60
C ARG A 150 12.82 16.73 0.51
N PRO A 151 12.32 16.54 -0.73
CA PRO A 151 13.12 15.96 -1.80
C PRO A 151 14.46 16.69 -2.02
N GLN A 152 14.48 18.01 -1.89
CA GLN A 152 15.70 18.83 -1.98
C GLN A 152 16.61 18.59 -0.77
N GLN A 153 16.05 18.49 0.44
CA GLN A 153 16.81 18.17 1.65
C GLN A 153 17.45 16.78 1.57
N TYR A 154 16.71 15.76 1.12
CA TYR A 154 17.23 14.40 0.89
C TYR A 154 18.35 14.40 -0.16
N GLY A 155 18.15 15.09 -1.28
CA GLY A 155 19.18 15.26 -2.31
C GLY A 155 20.45 15.93 -1.80
N ALA A 156 20.32 16.94 -0.92
CA ALA A 156 21.46 17.59 -0.29
C ALA A 156 22.21 16.67 0.68
N ILE A 157 21.52 15.83 1.43
CA ILE A 157 22.14 14.83 2.32
C ILE A 157 22.87 13.76 1.50
N ALA A 158 22.27 13.27 0.41
CA ALA A 158 22.91 12.33 -0.51
C ALA A 158 24.19 12.92 -1.14
N ALA A 159 24.16 14.20 -1.52
CA ALA A 159 25.35 14.90 -2.04
C ALA A 159 26.50 14.95 -1.02
N LYS A 160 26.20 15.20 0.26
CA LYS A 160 27.21 15.18 1.34
C LYS A 160 27.82 13.78 1.52
N LEU A 161 27.00 12.74 1.41
CA LEU A 161 27.47 11.35 1.48
C LEU A 161 28.41 11.03 0.31
N GLU A 162 28.02 11.36 -0.92
CA GLU A 162 28.85 11.18 -2.12
C GLU A 162 30.17 11.95 -2.05
N ALA A 163 30.14 13.17 -1.49
CA ALA A 163 31.33 13.98 -1.27
C ALA A 163 32.22 13.49 -0.11
N GLY A 164 31.84 12.42 0.59
CA GLY A 164 32.55 11.88 1.75
C GLY A 164 32.53 12.78 2.99
N GLN A 165 31.65 13.79 3.02
CA GLN A 165 31.52 14.72 4.15
C GLN A 165 30.78 14.09 5.34
N ILE A 166 29.93 13.09 5.07
CA ILE A 166 29.22 12.30 6.06
C ILE A 166 29.29 10.82 5.66
N ASN A 167 29.25 9.93 6.65
CA ASN A 167 29.12 8.50 6.39
C ASN A 167 27.66 8.07 6.24
N ARG A 168 27.42 6.82 5.81
CA ARG A 168 26.06 6.28 5.60
C ARG A 168 25.19 6.38 6.85
N ASN A 169 25.73 6.06 8.02
CA ASN A 169 24.97 6.14 9.27
C ASN A 169 24.52 7.56 9.59
N GLN A 170 25.38 8.55 9.38
CA GLN A 170 25.05 9.97 9.54
C GLN A 170 24.01 10.43 8.52
N ALA A 171 24.09 9.94 7.26
CA ALA A 171 23.09 10.25 6.24
C ALA A 171 21.71 9.68 6.61
N LEU A 172 21.65 8.43 7.05
CA LEU A 172 20.41 7.79 7.51
C LEU A 172 19.80 8.54 8.70
N SER A 173 20.61 8.95 9.68
CA SER A 173 20.13 9.75 10.81
C SER A 173 19.59 11.12 10.37
N GLN A 174 20.27 11.82 9.47
CA GLN A 174 19.80 13.13 8.97
C GLN A 174 18.50 13.00 8.17
N ILE A 175 18.39 11.99 7.31
CA ILE A 175 17.16 11.76 6.54
C ILE A 175 16.01 11.37 7.47
N ALA A 176 16.25 10.49 8.45
CA ALA A 176 15.26 10.11 9.45
C ALA A 176 14.70 11.32 10.21
N GLU A 177 15.55 12.28 10.59
CA GLU A 177 15.11 13.51 11.26
C GLU A 177 14.23 14.41 10.39
N VAL A 178 14.48 14.46 9.08
CA VAL A 178 13.61 15.18 8.13
C VAL A 178 12.30 14.41 7.93
N PHE A 179 12.41 13.10 7.72
CA PHE A 179 11.30 12.19 7.40
C PHE A 179 10.30 12.05 8.54
N LYS A 180 10.75 12.11 9.80
CA LYS A 180 9.87 11.95 10.98
C LYS A 180 8.72 12.95 11.04
N THR A 181 8.86 14.09 10.33
CA THR A 181 7.85 15.16 10.22
C THR A 181 6.93 15.03 9.01
N GLU A 182 7.19 14.06 8.12
CA GLU A 182 6.27 13.76 7.01
C GLU A 182 4.99 13.13 7.55
N ALA A 183 3.86 13.54 6.98
CA ALA A 183 2.59 12.88 7.22
C ALA A 183 2.55 11.60 6.37
N PRO A 184 2.32 10.42 6.97
CA PRO A 184 2.06 9.23 6.18
C PRO A 184 0.74 9.38 5.42
N SER A 185 0.55 8.67 4.31
CA SER A 185 -0.74 8.65 3.59
C SER A 185 -1.86 7.92 4.37
N VAL A 186 -1.62 7.55 5.64
CA VAL A 186 -2.40 6.60 6.45
C VAL A 186 -2.72 7.20 7.84
N GLY A 187 -4.01 7.36 8.17
CA GLY A 187 -4.50 7.67 9.52
C GLY A 187 -4.21 9.07 10.11
N PRO A 188 -4.79 9.42 11.28
CA PRO A 188 -4.87 10.80 11.81
C PRO A 188 -3.58 11.31 12.46
N HIS A 189 -2.46 10.59 12.32
CA HIS A 189 -1.19 11.01 12.88
C HIS A 189 -0.59 12.10 12.01
N ALA A 190 -0.31 13.26 12.61
CA ALA A 190 0.27 14.39 11.88
C ALA A 190 1.64 14.04 11.25
N THR A 191 2.34 13.01 11.78
CA THR A 191 3.71 12.66 11.35
C THR A 191 4.05 11.15 11.49
N TYR A 192 5.08 10.68 10.76
CA TYR A 192 5.62 9.31 10.87
C TYR A 192 6.12 8.95 12.28
N GLU A 193 6.65 9.92 13.04
CA GLU A 193 7.05 9.73 14.44
C GLU A 193 5.88 9.29 15.31
N LEU A 194 4.73 9.98 15.17
CA LEU A 194 3.51 9.64 15.90
C LEU A 194 2.93 8.31 15.45
N TYR A 195 2.98 8.04 14.14
CA TYR A 195 2.52 6.79 13.55
C TYR A 195 3.31 5.57 14.08
N TYR A 196 4.65 5.59 14.02
CA TYR A 196 5.46 4.50 14.56
C TYR A 196 5.36 4.40 16.09
N GLY A 197 5.22 5.55 16.76
CA GLY A 197 5.04 5.61 18.21
C GLY A 197 3.73 4.94 18.66
N ALA A 198 2.63 5.19 17.95
CA ALA A 198 1.33 4.57 18.24
C ALA A 198 1.38 3.06 18.04
N HIS A 199 2.03 2.58 16.97
CA HIS A 199 2.21 1.15 16.74
C HIS A 199 2.96 0.47 17.90
N TYR A 200 4.03 1.10 18.42
CA TYR A 200 4.75 0.57 19.57
C TYR A 200 3.83 0.41 20.79
N ASP A 201 3.07 1.45 21.12
CA ASP A 201 2.19 1.46 22.30
C ASP A 201 1.09 0.40 22.19
N GLN A 202 0.53 0.21 21.00
CA GLN A 202 -0.58 -0.71 20.76
C GLN A 202 -0.12 -2.18 20.67
N HIS A 203 1.02 -2.46 20.02
CA HIS A 203 1.39 -3.82 19.64
C HIS A 203 2.63 -4.37 20.37
N ILE A 204 3.54 -3.51 20.79
CA ILE A 204 4.85 -3.93 21.32
C ILE A 204 4.87 -3.82 22.85
N ALA A 205 4.54 -2.65 23.39
CA ALA A 205 4.56 -2.40 24.84
C ALA A 205 3.73 -3.42 25.67
N PRO A 206 2.52 -3.86 25.25
CA PRO A 206 1.73 -4.81 26.03
C PRO A 206 2.38 -6.19 26.14
N THR A 207 3.07 -6.63 25.08
CA THR A 207 3.74 -7.94 25.08
C THR A 207 4.97 -7.97 25.99
N GLN A 208 5.64 -6.83 26.20
CA GLN A 208 6.80 -6.73 27.09
C GLN A 208 6.43 -6.69 28.56
N ARG A 209 5.32 -6.04 28.92
CA ARG A 209 4.81 -6.01 30.30
C ARG A 209 4.51 -7.42 30.82
N ARG A 210 3.99 -8.31 29.98
CA ARG A 210 3.69 -9.71 30.32
C ARG A 210 4.94 -10.60 30.51
N ARG A 211 6.10 -10.20 29.98
CA ARG A 211 7.36 -10.96 30.09
C ARG A 211 8.19 -10.60 31.32
N ARG A 212 7.85 -9.52 32.02
CA ARG A 212 8.47 -9.13 33.29
C ARG A 212 7.66 -9.77 34.42
N PRO A 213 8.26 -10.50 35.39
CA PRO A 213 7.56 -10.86 36.61
C PRO A 213 7.09 -9.56 37.27
N GLU A 214 5.80 -9.45 37.59
CA GLU A 214 5.28 -8.29 38.29
C GLU A 214 5.99 -8.14 39.64
N PRO A 215 6.55 -6.97 39.99
CA PRO A 215 6.71 -6.65 41.40
C PRO A 215 5.30 -6.51 42.00
N GLU A 216 5.09 -7.14 43.15
CA GLU A 216 3.81 -7.12 43.88
C GLU A 216 3.26 -5.68 43.96
N PHE A 217 2.00 -5.53 43.57
CA PHE A 217 1.28 -4.26 43.57
C PHE A 217 1.04 -3.79 45.01
N ASP A 218 1.68 -2.67 45.39
CA ASP A 218 1.16 -1.83 46.48
C ASP A 218 0.00 -0.97 45.96
N ALA A 219 -1.18 -1.30 46.45
CA ALA A 219 -2.45 -0.69 46.10
C ALA A 219 -2.64 0.66 46.79
N GLU A 220 -2.06 1.74 46.26
CA GLU A 220 -2.49 3.11 46.62
C GLU A 220 -2.02 4.17 45.61
N ARG A 221 -2.69 4.29 44.46
CA ARG A 221 -2.82 5.56 43.69
C ARG A 221 -3.73 5.40 42.47
N THR A 222 -5.02 5.23 42.73
CA THR A 222 -6.07 5.50 41.73
C THR A 222 -6.92 6.66 42.22
N SER A 223 -6.50 7.89 41.91
CA SER A 223 -7.40 9.04 41.93
C SER A 223 -6.72 10.26 41.31
N ALA A 224 -7.38 10.81 40.29
CA ALA A 224 -7.22 12.13 39.67
C ALA A 224 -6.68 12.13 38.22
N ALA A 225 -7.59 12.04 37.25
CA ALA A 225 -7.79 13.07 36.21
C ALA A 225 -8.73 12.54 35.11
N GLU A 226 -10.02 12.43 35.44
CA GLU A 226 -11.08 12.67 34.46
C GLU A 226 -11.40 14.18 34.50
N ARG A 227 -11.84 14.71 33.34
CA ARG A 227 -12.40 16.04 33.04
C ARG A 227 -11.40 17.03 32.41
N ASP A 228 -11.39 17.11 31.08
CA ASP A 228 -12.15 18.15 30.36
C ASP A 228 -12.13 17.89 28.85
N ALA A 229 -13.30 17.86 28.24
CA ALA A 229 -13.50 17.72 26.80
C ALA A 229 -14.42 18.85 26.33
N VAL A 230 -13.95 19.67 25.38
CA VAL A 230 -14.82 20.52 24.54
C VAL A 230 -14.26 20.63 23.12
N VAL A 231 -14.91 19.88 22.22
CA VAL A 231 -15.42 20.19 20.87
C VAL A 231 -14.85 21.41 20.11
N ALA A 232 -14.32 21.16 18.90
CA ALA A 232 -14.88 21.63 17.62
C ALA A 232 -14.00 21.19 16.42
N ASP A 233 -14.56 20.34 15.53
CA ASP A 233 -14.56 20.42 14.05
C ASP A 233 -14.86 19.03 13.45
N ASP A 234 -16.13 18.60 13.47
CA ASP A 234 -16.59 17.29 12.94
C ASP A 234 -17.72 17.43 11.89
N SER A 235 -18.03 18.66 11.47
CA SER A 235 -19.22 18.90 10.64
C SER A 235 -18.98 18.71 9.14
N LEU A 236 -17.72 18.73 8.68
CA LEU A 236 -17.37 18.64 7.25
C LEU A 236 -17.01 17.22 6.77
N SER A 237 -16.71 16.32 7.69
CA SER A 237 -16.27 14.92 7.46
C SER A 237 -17.47 13.96 7.32
N VAL A 238 -18.50 14.18 8.14
CA VAL A 238 -19.73 13.37 8.16
C VAL A 238 -20.58 13.59 6.90
N GLN A 239 -20.53 14.79 6.30
CA GLN A 239 -21.30 15.10 5.08
C GLN A 239 -20.68 14.52 3.80
N ARG A 240 -19.37 14.24 3.77
CA ARG A 240 -18.72 13.61 2.59
C ARG A 240 -18.81 12.09 2.60
N THR A 241 -18.77 11.47 3.79
CA THR A 241 -18.90 10.01 3.98
C THR A 241 -20.34 9.51 3.76
N ALA A 242 -21.35 10.32 4.07
CA ALA A 242 -22.74 9.98 3.77
C ALA A 242 -23.03 9.90 2.25
N SER A 243 -22.35 10.72 1.45
CA SER A 243 -22.50 10.73 0.00
C SER A 243 -21.82 9.54 -0.69
N SER A 244 -20.65 9.09 -0.21
CA SER A 244 -19.93 7.94 -0.81
C SER A 244 -20.56 6.58 -0.47
N VAL A 245 -21.18 6.44 0.71
CA VAL A 245 -21.89 5.19 1.08
C VAL A 245 -23.24 5.06 0.38
N ALA A 246 -23.82 6.19 -0.06
CA ALA A 246 -25.09 6.23 -0.78
C ALA A 246 -24.99 5.64 -2.20
N GLU A 247 -23.79 5.56 -2.78
CA GLU A 247 -23.52 5.06 -4.14
C GLU A 247 -23.34 3.53 -4.20
N LEU A 248 -23.09 2.86 -3.07
CA LEU A 248 -23.01 1.39 -2.99
C LEU A 248 -24.37 0.70 -3.23
N GLY A 249 -24.38 -0.37 -4.02
CA GLY A 249 -25.53 -1.27 -4.18
C GLY A 249 -25.96 -1.94 -2.86
N ASN A 250 -27.21 -2.41 -2.77
CA ASN A 250 -27.80 -2.89 -1.51
C ASN A 250 -27.02 -4.04 -0.83
N ALA A 251 -26.45 -4.96 -1.62
CA ALA A 251 -25.64 -6.07 -1.11
C ALA A 251 -24.29 -5.58 -0.55
N ASP A 252 -23.58 -4.73 -1.30
CA ASP A 252 -22.31 -4.14 -0.88
C ASP A 252 -22.47 -3.25 0.36
N ARG A 253 -23.59 -2.52 0.45
CA ARG A 253 -23.92 -1.73 1.64
C ARG A 253 -24.11 -2.62 2.87
N SER A 254 -24.77 -3.76 2.72
CA SER A 254 -24.94 -4.71 3.82
C SER A 254 -23.59 -5.28 4.28
N LEU A 255 -22.77 -5.71 3.33
CA LEU A 255 -21.42 -6.22 3.57
C LEU A 255 -20.51 -5.18 4.24
N TYR A 256 -20.55 -3.93 3.75
CA TYR A 256 -19.79 -2.82 4.32
C TYR A 256 -20.20 -2.53 5.77
N MET A 257 -21.50 -2.54 6.07
CA MET A 257 -21.98 -2.32 7.45
C MET A 257 -21.55 -3.44 8.40
N GLN A 258 -21.53 -4.69 7.95
CA GLN A 258 -21.02 -5.82 8.74
C GLN A 258 -19.53 -5.67 9.04
N ILE A 259 -18.73 -5.29 8.04
CA ILE A 259 -17.30 -5.02 8.19
C ILE A 259 -17.07 -3.87 9.16
N ARG A 260 -17.78 -2.74 9.00
CA ARG A 260 -17.68 -1.59 9.92
C ARG A 260 -18.00 -1.99 11.35
N ALA A 261 -19.03 -2.82 11.56
CA ALA A 261 -19.36 -3.34 12.89
C ALA A 261 -18.23 -4.22 13.46
N GLY A 262 -17.56 -5.02 12.63
CA GLY A 262 -16.39 -5.80 13.03
C GLY A 262 -15.17 -4.95 13.38
N VAL A 263 -14.83 -3.97 12.54
CA VAL A 263 -13.74 -3.02 12.80
C VAL A 263 -14.01 -2.19 14.06
N GLY A 264 -15.25 -1.73 14.26
CA GLY A 264 -15.64 -1.02 15.47
C GLY A 264 -15.48 -1.86 16.75
N ARG A 265 -15.66 -3.20 16.67
CA ARG A 265 -15.34 -4.10 17.79
C ARG A 265 -13.83 -4.17 18.03
N LEU A 266 -13.01 -4.26 16.99
CA LEU A 266 -11.54 -4.22 17.12
C LEU A 266 -11.05 -2.90 17.74
N ASP A 267 -11.65 -1.77 17.34
CA ASP A 267 -11.35 -0.47 17.93
C ASP A 267 -11.70 -0.44 19.43
N ALA A 268 -12.91 -0.90 19.79
CA ALA A 268 -13.34 -0.97 21.17
C ALA A 268 -12.48 -1.91 22.04
N GLU A 269 -12.09 -3.08 21.52
CA GLU A 269 -11.16 -4.01 22.16
C GLU A 269 -9.78 -3.39 22.38
N SER A 270 -9.40 -2.44 21.53
CA SER A 270 -8.13 -1.70 21.60
C SER A 270 -8.24 -0.38 22.38
N GLY A 271 -9.41 -0.05 22.94
CA GLY A 271 -9.66 1.22 23.63
C GLY A 271 -9.61 2.45 22.72
N LYS A 272 -9.75 2.25 21.41
CA LYS A 272 -9.72 3.28 20.38
C LYS A 272 -11.15 3.67 19.98
N GLN A 273 -11.37 4.95 19.70
CA GLN A 273 -12.64 5.42 19.13
C GLN A 273 -12.61 5.32 17.59
N TRP A 274 -13.79 5.21 16.98
CA TRP A 274 -13.93 5.20 15.53
C TRP A 274 -13.33 6.48 14.92
N ASP A 275 -12.48 6.31 13.92
CA ASP A 275 -11.73 7.38 13.26
C ASP A 275 -11.50 7.09 11.76
N GLU A 276 -10.73 7.93 11.09
CA GLU A 276 -10.38 7.75 9.67
C GLU A 276 -9.63 6.45 9.36
N SER A 277 -8.83 5.94 10.30
CA SER A 277 -8.11 4.68 10.10
C SER A 277 -9.10 3.49 10.10
N SER A 278 -10.17 3.61 10.88
CA SER A 278 -11.29 2.65 10.96
C SER A 278 -12.09 2.63 9.66
N GLN A 279 -12.30 3.81 9.06
CA GLN A 279 -12.90 4.00 7.74
C GLN A 279 -12.05 3.35 6.63
N ARG A 280 -10.75 3.67 6.58
CA ARG A 280 -9.81 3.09 5.60
C ARG A 280 -9.73 1.57 5.70
N MET A 281 -9.63 1.04 6.92
CA MET A 281 -9.65 -0.39 7.17
C MET A 281 -10.94 -1.01 6.67
N SER A 282 -12.10 -0.42 7.00
CA SER A 282 -13.40 -0.97 6.60
C SER A 282 -13.56 -0.99 5.09
N ALA A 283 -13.13 0.06 4.38
CA ALA A 283 -13.23 0.14 2.93
C ALA A 283 -12.24 -0.82 2.23
N SER A 284 -11.02 -0.95 2.75
CA SER A 284 -10.05 -1.95 2.24
C SER A 284 -10.52 -3.38 2.46
N LEU A 285 -11.14 -3.65 3.61
CA LEU A 285 -11.73 -4.96 3.91
C LEU A 285 -12.97 -5.26 3.06
N LEU A 286 -13.72 -4.24 2.62
CA LEU A 286 -14.81 -4.43 1.66
C LEU A 286 -14.28 -4.91 0.32
N VAL A 287 -13.20 -4.30 -0.18
CA VAL A 287 -12.50 -4.76 -1.39
C VAL A 287 -12.06 -6.21 -1.21
N LEU A 288 -11.37 -6.53 -0.11
CA LEU A 288 -10.93 -7.90 0.19
C LEU A 288 -12.11 -8.89 0.23
N ALA A 289 -13.24 -8.52 0.83
CA ALA A 289 -14.42 -9.38 0.90
C ALA A 289 -14.95 -9.73 -0.49
N LYS A 290 -14.98 -8.75 -1.39
CA LYS A 290 -15.42 -8.93 -2.77
C LYS A 290 -14.43 -9.75 -3.60
N GLU A 291 -13.13 -9.49 -3.47
CA GLU A 291 -12.08 -10.27 -4.13
C GLU A 291 -12.10 -11.74 -3.72
N GLN A 292 -12.44 -12.03 -2.45
CA GLN A 292 -12.58 -13.40 -1.95
C GLN A 292 -13.98 -13.99 -2.18
N GLY A 293 -14.87 -13.23 -2.81
CA GLY A 293 -16.25 -13.62 -3.11
C GLY A 293 -17.08 -13.93 -1.86
N LEU A 294 -16.83 -13.26 -0.74
CA LEU A 294 -17.61 -13.42 0.49
C LEU A 294 -18.97 -12.74 0.32
N SER A 295 -20.03 -13.45 0.72
CA SER A 295 -21.40 -12.92 0.63
C SER A 295 -21.84 -12.16 1.88
N ARG A 296 -21.14 -12.40 2.99
CA ARG A 296 -21.28 -11.71 4.28
C ARG A 296 -19.95 -11.76 5.04
N VAL A 297 -19.79 -10.89 6.05
CA VAL A 297 -18.67 -10.92 6.99
C VAL A 297 -19.22 -11.03 8.41
N ASP A 298 -19.09 -12.21 9.00
CA ASP A 298 -19.55 -12.49 10.36
C ASP A 298 -18.51 -12.00 11.39
N HIS A 299 -17.22 -12.12 11.07
CA HIS A 299 -16.12 -11.70 11.94
C HIS A 299 -15.05 -10.90 11.20
N VAL A 300 -14.54 -9.86 11.88
CA VAL A 300 -13.28 -9.20 11.54
C VAL A 300 -12.35 -9.44 12.71
N VAL A 301 -11.23 -10.12 12.48
CA VAL A 301 -10.31 -10.55 13.55
C VAL A 301 -8.87 -10.29 13.17
N LEU A 302 -8.05 -10.04 14.18
CA LEU A 302 -6.60 -9.88 14.04
C LEU A 302 -5.90 -11.22 14.31
N ASN A 303 -4.75 -11.48 13.67
CA ASN A 303 -3.99 -12.67 14.03
C ASN A 303 -3.50 -12.59 15.49
N ASN A 304 -3.47 -13.76 16.12
CA ASN A 304 -2.67 -13.97 17.31
C ASN A 304 -1.17 -13.97 16.96
N PRO A 305 -0.30 -13.60 17.92
CA PRO A 305 1.13 -13.65 17.68
C PRO A 305 1.58 -15.10 17.46
N THR A 306 2.46 -15.29 16.48
CA THR A 306 3.15 -16.55 16.19
C THR A 306 4.66 -16.32 16.22
N GLU A 307 5.48 -17.33 15.92
CA GLU A 307 6.95 -17.16 15.85
C GLU A 307 7.38 -16.17 14.77
N SER A 308 6.60 -16.05 13.68
CA SER A 308 6.93 -15.22 12.52
C SER A 308 6.07 -13.98 12.37
N LEU A 309 4.89 -13.93 13.01
CA LEU A 309 3.94 -12.81 12.88
C LEU A 309 3.63 -12.18 14.23
N ALA A 310 3.75 -10.86 14.30
CA ALA A 310 3.32 -10.09 15.47
C ALA A 310 1.79 -10.11 15.59
N ARG A 311 1.26 -9.90 16.80
CA ARG A 311 -0.19 -9.82 17.02
C ARG A 311 -0.77 -8.64 16.23
N GLY A 312 -1.79 -8.91 15.42
CA GLY A 312 -2.44 -7.89 14.60
C GLY A 312 -1.67 -7.41 13.38
N GLU A 313 -0.61 -8.11 12.97
CA GLU A 313 0.08 -7.90 11.70
C GLU A 313 -0.80 -8.26 10.49
N LYS A 314 -1.75 -9.19 10.68
CA LYS A 314 -2.76 -9.57 9.71
C LYS A 314 -4.15 -9.32 10.25
N VAL A 315 -5.02 -8.85 9.38
CA VAL A 315 -6.46 -8.78 9.60
C VAL A 315 -7.15 -9.82 8.72
N PHE A 316 -8.20 -10.44 9.27
CA PHE A 316 -9.02 -11.44 8.60
C PHE A 316 -10.46 -11.01 8.61
N ILE A 317 -11.14 -11.30 7.52
CA ILE A 317 -12.60 -11.27 7.41
C ILE A 317 -13.06 -12.71 7.26
N VAL A 318 -14.10 -13.09 8.00
CA VAL A 318 -14.58 -14.47 8.05
C VAL A 318 -16.09 -14.51 7.81
N GLU A 319 -16.50 -15.43 6.94
CA GLU A 319 -17.87 -15.87 6.70
C GLU A 319 -18.06 -17.26 7.34
N GLY A 320 -18.98 -17.37 8.29
CA GLY A 320 -19.19 -18.55 9.13
C GLY A 320 -18.64 -18.39 10.56
N ALA A 321 -18.88 -19.40 11.40
CA ALA A 321 -18.37 -19.42 12.77
C ALA A 321 -16.86 -19.69 12.79
N LEU A 322 -16.13 -19.08 13.73
CA LEU A 322 -14.66 -19.20 13.81
C LEU A 322 -14.16 -20.64 14.07
N ASP A 323 -14.99 -21.49 14.68
CA ASP A 323 -14.75 -22.90 14.96
C ASP A 323 -15.31 -23.84 13.87
N ASP A 324 -15.98 -23.30 12.85
CA ASP A 324 -16.46 -24.07 11.71
C ASP A 324 -15.33 -24.32 10.70
N PRO A 325 -14.99 -25.58 10.39
CA PRO A 325 -14.00 -25.90 9.35
C PRO A 325 -14.46 -25.49 7.93
N ALA A 326 -15.76 -25.30 7.71
CA ALA A 326 -16.31 -24.81 6.44
C ALA A 326 -16.28 -23.27 6.31
N GLN A 327 -15.74 -22.55 7.30
CA GLN A 327 -15.63 -21.09 7.24
C GLN A 327 -14.81 -20.64 6.02
N ARG A 328 -15.25 -19.55 5.39
CA ARG A 328 -14.48 -18.86 4.33
C ARG A 328 -13.82 -17.64 4.94
N ARG A 329 -12.57 -17.37 4.56
CA ARG A 329 -11.85 -16.20 5.09
C ARG A 329 -11.01 -15.51 4.04
N GLY A 330 -10.95 -14.18 4.14
CA GLY A 330 -9.95 -13.34 3.49
C GLY A 330 -8.91 -12.89 4.50
N THR A 331 -7.70 -12.58 4.04
CA THR A 331 -6.66 -11.98 4.88
C THR A 331 -5.88 -10.91 4.13
N MET A 332 -5.44 -9.88 4.83
CA MET A 332 -4.47 -8.90 4.32
C MET A 332 -3.57 -8.40 5.45
N ASN A 333 -2.47 -7.72 5.10
CA ASN A 333 -1.69 -7.01 6.10
C ASN A 333 -2.53 -5.88 6.69
N THR A 334 -2.57 -5.76 8.01
CA THR A 334 -3.28 -4.67 8.68
C THR A 334 -2.76 -3.31 8.21
N MET A 335 -1.47 -3.21 7.91
CA MET A 335 -0.90 -1.99 7.39
C MET A 335 -1.33 -1.63 5.99
N ASP A 336 -1.55 -2.62 5.13
CA ASP A 336 -2.09 -2.38 3.80
C ASP A 336 -3.55 -1.91 3.89
N ALA A 337 -4.33 -2.51 4.79
CA ALA A 337 -5.73 -2.13 5.02
C ALA A 337 -5.90 -0.68 5.51
N LEU A 338 -4.87 -0.16 6.20
CA LEU A 338 -4.86 1.20 6.71
C LEU A 338 -4.32 2.21 5.68
N ARG A 339 -3.62 1.73 4.64
CA ARG A 339 -2.88 2.58 3.72
C ARG A 339 -3.74 3.24 2.65
N ALA A 340 -4.65 2.48 2.06
CA ALA A 340 -5.50 2.97 1.00
C ALA A 340 -6.50 4.02 1.53
N PRO A 341 -6.66 5.19 0.88
CA PRO A 341 -7.73 6.13 1.21
C PRO A 341 -9.11 5.47 1.11
N GLU A 342 -10.04 5.86 1.98
CA GLU A 342 -11.40 5.28 2.03
C GLU A 342 -12.12 5.43 0.68
N ALA A 343 -12.15 6.64 0.12
CA ALA A 343 -12.82 6.93 -1.14
C ALA A 343 -12.29 6.08 -2.30
N GLU A 344 -10.99 5.83 -2.35
CA GLU A 344 -10.38 4.99 -3.39
C GLU A 344 -10.77 3.52 -3.24
N SER A 345 -10.79 3.03 -2.00
CA SER A 345 -11.18 1.65 -1.71
C SER A 345 -12.67 1.41 -2.00
N LEU A 346 -13.53 2.38 -1.70
CA LEU A 346 -14.96 2.32 -2.03
C LEU A 346 -15.20 2.32 -3.54
N HIS A 347 -14.54 3.21 -4.29
CA HIS A 347 -14.61 3.21 -5.75
C HIS A 347 -14.12 1.87 -6.35
N ARG A 348 -13.06 1.28 -5.79
CA ARG A 348 -12.59 -0.05 -6.21
C ARG A 348 -13.61 -1.14 -5.90
N ALA A 349 -14.26 -1.08 -4.74
CA ALA A 349 -15.33 -2.00 -4.39
C ALA A 349 -16.50 -1.89 -5.38
N GLU A 350 -16.90 -0.69 -5.79
CA GLU A 350 -17.95 -0.47 -6.79
C GLU A 350 -17.59 -1.08 -8.15
N ALA A 351 -16.38 -0.82 -8.65
CA ALA A 351 -15.90 -1.40 -9.91
C ALA A 351 -15.88 -2.95 -9.89
N LEU A 352 -15.67 -3.57 -8.72
CA LEU A 352 -15.79 -5.02 -8.57
C LEU A 352 -17.25 -5.50 -8.66
N ALA A 353 -18.24 -4.71 -8.22
CA ALA A 353 -19.66 -5.03 -8.37
C ALA A 353 -20.08 -5.06 -9.83
N GLU A 354 -19.70 -4.04 -10.61
CA GLU A 354 -20.06 -3.93 -12.03
C GLU A 354 -19.51 -5.10 -12.85
N ASN A 355 -18.30 -5.60 -12.53
CA ASN A 355 -17.70 -6.76 -13.19
C ASN A 355 -18.37 -8.09 -12.83
N LEU A 356 -19.02 -8.20 -11.68
CA LEU A 356 -19.78 -9.38 -11.24
C LEU A 356 -21.20 -9.38 -11.83
N GLU A 357 -21.82 -8.21 -12.01
CA GLU A 357 -23.14 -8.06 -12.64
C GLU A 357 -23.13 -8.20 -14.17
N GLN A 358 -21.98 -7.99 -14.83
CA GLN A 358 -21.82 -8.20 -16.28
C GLN A 358 -21.51 -9.66 -16.67
N GLN A 359 -21.35 -10.57 -15.71
CA GLN A 359 -21.08 -12.00 -15.98
C GLN A 359 -22.27 -12.95 -16.24
N PRO A 360 -23.57 -12.56 -16.28
CA PRO A 360 -24.62 -13.50 -16.65
C PRO A 360 -24.99 -13.35 -18.14
N ALA A 361 -24.11 -13.70 -19.10
CA ALA A 361 -24.53 -13.80 -20.51
C ALA A 361 -23.68 -14.66 -21.48
N GLN A 362 -22.59 -15.34 -21.08
CA GLN A 362 -21.74 -16.05 -22.08
C GLN A 362 -21.37 -17.51 -21.80
N GLN A 363 -22.03 -18.21 -20.86
CA GLN A 363 -21.74 -19.63 -20.61
C GLN A 363 -22.91 -20.61 -20.71
N VAL A 364 -23.98 -20.27 -21.44
CA VAL A 364 -25.05 -21.23 -21.74
C VAL A 364 -25.46 -21.17 -23.20
N HIS A 365 -24.62 -21.66 -24.13
CA HIS A 365 -25.03 -22.27 -25.41
C HIS A 365 -23.79 -22.73 -26.20
N ALA A 366 -23.21 -23.87 -25.81
CA ALA A 366 -22.32 -24.62 -26.71
C ALA A 366 -22.09 -26.07 -26.25
N GLN A 367 -23.11 -26.79 -25.74
CA GLN A 367 -23.05 -28.25 -25.66
C GLN A 367 -24.45 -28.84 -25.82
N ASP A 368 -24.83 -29.10 -27.07
CA ASP A 368 -25.70 -30.22 -27.41
C ASP A 368 -25.05 -30.96 -28.59
N GLY A 369 -24.33 -32.04 -28.26
CA GLY A 369 -23.79 -32.99 -29.22
C GLY A 369 -24.87 -34.00 -29.66
N PRO A 370 -24.72 -34.62 -30.84
CA PRO A 370 -25.75 -35.49 -31.42
C PRO A 370 -25.80 -36.84 -30.68
N SER A 371 -27.00 -37.23 -30.25
CA SER A 371 -27.27 -38.55 -29.69
C SER A 371 -27.51 -39.56 -30.82
N PHE A 372 -26.61 -40.55 -30.93
CA PHE A 372 -26.88 -41.79 -31.66
C PHE A 372 -27.39 -42.85 -30.68
N SER A 373 -28.54 -43.47 -30.96
CA SER A 373 -28.73 -44.92 -30.84
C SER A 373 -30.06 -45.41 -31.40
N ARG A 374 -29.91 -46.35 -32.34
CA ARG A 374 -30.79 -47.43 -32.86
C ARG A 374 -32.12 -47.14 -33.53
#